data_AF-A0A0D2BAG5-F1
#
_entry.id   AF-A0A0D2BAG5-F1
#
_cell.length_a   1.000
_cell.length_b   1.000
_cell.length_c   1.000
_cell.angle_alpha   90.00
_cell.angle_beta   90.00
_cell.angle_gamma   90.00
#
_symmetry.space_group_name_H-M   'P 1'
#
loop_
_entity.id
_entity.type
_entity.pdbx_description
1 polymer ?
#
loop_
_entity_poly.entity_id
_entity_poly.type
_entity_poly.pdbx_seq_one_letter_code
_entity_poly.pdbx_strand_id
1 'polypeptide(L)'
;MSELNPESQRTKPITITLSKSSDWDNWFLAIKVYAKQQGIWEYVDPEVLDPPVLKYPSIPDIYDANSGAVPSGTLDERQKLSIRFVERQWEHDCKKYEEKTKAIKALGSQIIGSLLIDLMQFLEGDHSPHVILLRLKRRFAPVERSRELDILTRWKNISKTPKTY
;
A
#
# COMPACT_ATOMS: atom_id res chain seq x y z
N MET A 1 20.65 -45.88 -20.40
CA MET A 1 19.90 -44.65 -20.70
C MET A 1 19.36 -44.14 -19.38
N SER A 2 20.06 -43.19 -18.76
CA SER A 2 19.61 -42.56 -17.50
C SER A 2 19.04 -41.20 -17.87
N GLU A 3 17.72 -41.09 -17.84
CA GLU A 3 17.02 -39.83 -18.04
C GLU A 3 17.26 -38.94 -16.82
N LEU A 4 17.95 -37.83 -17.04
CA LEU A 4 18.12 -36.76 -16.08
C LEU A 4 16.76 -36.05 -15.90
N ASN A 5 16.19 -36.23 -14.71
CA ASN A 5 15.05 -35.47 -14.20
C ASN A 5 15.39 -33.96 -14.17
N PRO A 6 14.70 -33.09 -14.91
CA PRO A 6 14.82 -31.65 -14.72
C PRO A 6 13.95 -31.27 -13.51
N GLU A 7 14.51 -31.43 -12.30
CA GLU A 7 13.86 -30.90 -11.11
C GLU A 7 13.60 -29.41 -11.31
N SER A 8 12.31 -29.13 -11.43
CA SER A 8 11.67 -27.83 -11.36
C SER A 8 12.42 -26.93 -10.40
N GLN A 9 13.17 -25.97 -10.94
CA GLN A 9 13.70 -24.85 -10.18
C GLN A 9 12.49 -24.10 -9.63
N ARG A 10 12.03 -24.48 -8.43
CA ARG A 10 11.10 -23.68 -7.64
C ARG A 10 11.83 -22.38 -7.37
N THR A 11 11.55 -21.36 -8.18
CA THR A 11 11.99 -19.99 -7.93
C THR A 11 11.44 -19.62 -6.56
N LYS A 12 12.30 -19.63 -5.54
CA LYS A 12 11.91 -19.15 -4.21
C LYS A 12 11.42 -17.72 -4.39
N PRO A 13 10.24 -17.36 -3.84
CA PRO A 13 9.78 -15.98 -3.91
C PRO A 13 10.86 -15.09 -3.30
N ILE A 14 11.22 -14.02 -4.00
CA ILE A 14 12.20 -13.06 -3.51
C ILE A 14 11.54 -12.31 -2.35
N THR A 15 11.77 -12.77 -1.13
CA THR A 15 11.38 -12.04 0.07
C THR A 15 12.39 -10.93 0.29
N ILE A 16 12.03 -9.71 -0.08
CA ILE A 16 12.86 -8.53 0.19
C ILE A 16 12.64 -8.16 1.65
N THR A 17 13.67 -8.34 2.48
CA THR A 17 13.67 -7.95 3.88
C THR A 17 14.50 -6.68 4.08
N LEU A 18 14.08 -5.83 5.02
CA LEU A 18 14.83 -4.64 5.38
C LEU A 18 15.75 -4.96 6.56
N SER A 19 17.04 -5.11 6.28
CA SER A 19 18.06 -5.35 7.31
C SER A 19 19.06 -4.20 7.45
N LYS A 20 19.46 -3.61 6.32
CA LYS A 20 20.47 -2.56 6.23
C LYS A 20 20.03 -1.49 5.24
N SER A 21 20.67 -0.31 5.28
CA SER A 21 20.30 0.82 4.41
C SER A 21 20.41 0.51 2.92
N SER A 22 21.27 -0.42 2.50
CA SER A 22 21.37 -0.83 1.09
C SER A 22 20.13 -1.56 0.57
N ASP A 23 19.31 -2.14 1.47
CA ASP A 23 18.08 -2.85 1.12
C ASP A 23 16.91 -1.89 0.92
N TRP A 24 17.05 -0.65 1.42
CA TRP A 24 15.99 0.36 1.47
C TRP A 24 15.33 0.60 0.11
N ASP A 25 16.11 0.85 -0.94
CA ASP A 25 15.55 1.23 -2.25
C ASP A 25 14.67 0.12 -2.84
N ASN A 26 15.15 -1.12 -2.80
CA ASN A 26 14.41 -2.27 -3.34
C ASN A 26 13.21 -2.62 -2.46
N TRP A 27 13.39 -2.57 -1.13
CA TRP A 27 12.33 -2.85 -0.17
C TRP A 27 11.21 -1.81 -0.26
N PHE A 28 11.57 -0.52 -0.24
CA PHE A 28 10.62 0.58 -0.35
C PHE A 28 9.89 0.58 -1.68
N LEU A 29 10.59 0.27 -2.80
CA LEU A 29 9.95 0.12 -4.10
C LEU A 29 8.91 -1.01 -4.09
N ALA A 30 9.22 -2.16 -3.50
CA ALA A 30 8.29 -3.28 -3.42
C ALA A 30 7.02 -2.91 -2.61
N ILE A 31 7.18 -2.26 -1.46
CA ILE A 31 6.06 -1.75 -0.66
C ILE A 31 5.23 -0.71 -1.44
N LYS A 32 5.90 0.21 -2.15
CA LYS A 32 5.25 1.24 -2.97
C LYS A 32 4.44 0.63 -4.12
N VAL A 33 4.99 -0.37 -4.81
CA VAL A 33 4.30 -1.08 -5.90
C VAL A 33 3.08 -1.80 -5.36
N TYR A 34 3.21 -2.53 -4.25
CA TYR A 34 2.08 -3.22 -3.62
C TYR A 34 0.96 -2.26 -3.22
N ALA A 35 1.30 -1.18 -2.52
CA ALA A 35 0.33 -0.18 -2.08
C ALA A 35 -0.37 0.55 -3.25
N LYS A 36 0.34 0.78 -4.37
CA LYS A 36 -0.26 1.31 -5.59
C LYS A 36 -1.21 0.32 -6.25
N GLN A 37 -0.87 -0.97 -6.31
CA GLN A 37 -1.75 -2.01 -6.85
C GLN A 37 -3.06 -2.14 -6.06
N GLN A 38 -2.98 -1.93 -4.75
CA GLN A 38 -4.16 -1.93 -3.87
C GLN A 38 -4.91 -0.59 -3.84
N GLY A 39 -4.43 0.44 -4.55
CA GLY A 39 -5.06 1.77 -4.58
C GLY A 39 -5.06 2.51 -3.24
N ILE A 40 -4.08 2.21 -2.38
CA ILE A 40 -3.96 2.78 -1.02
C ILE A 40 -2.74 3.67 -0.81
N TRP A 41 -1.87 3.84 -1.83
CA TRP A 41 -0.61 4.58 -1.69
C TRP A 41 -0.80 5.98 -1.09
N GLU A 42 -1.83 6.70 -1.51
CA GLU A 42 -2.15 8.05 -1.04
C GLU A 42 -2.35 8.16 0.47
N TYR A 43 -2.79 7.06 1.12
CA TYR A 43 -3.05 7.01 2.56
C TYR A 43 -1.81 6.64 3.38
N VAL A 44 -0.76 6.10 2.74
CA VAL A 44 0.42 5.54 3.42
C VAL A 44 1.74 6.18 2.99
N ASP A 45 1.69 7.10 2.03
CA ASP A 45 2.87 7.76 1.47
C ASP A 45 3.64 8.53 2.57
N PRO A 46 4.89 8.15 2.89
CA PRO A 46 5.68 8.84 3.91
C PRO A 46 6.22 10.21 3.46
N GLU A 47 6.02 10.60 2.20
CA GLU A 47 6.39 11.93 1.70
C GLU A 47 5.30 12.99 1.95
N VAL A 48 4.07 12.55 2.22
CA VAL A 48 2.94 13.43 2.52
C VAL A 48 2.89 13.66 4.02
N LEU A 49 2.97 14.93 4.45
CA LEU A 49 3.05 15.27 5.88
C LEU A 49 1.74 14.99 6.64
N ASP A 50 0.60 15.10 5.95
CA ASP A 50 -0.74 14.83 6.46
C ASP A 50 -1.52 14.00 5.42
N PRO A 51 -1.38 12.67 5.42
CA PRO A 51 -2.06 11.82 4.45
C PRO A 51 -3.58 11.90 4.66
N PRO A 52 -4.39 11.86 3.59
CA PRO A 52 -5.84 11.85 3.71
C PRO A 52 -6.28 10.69 4.59
N VAL A 53 -7.18 10.96 5.55
CA VAL A 53 -7.78 9.92 6.36
C VAL A 53 -8.86 9.22 5.54
N LEU A 54 -8.82 7.88 5.50
CA LEU A 54 -9.89 7.11 4.89
C LEU A 54 -11.17 7.31 5.72
N LYS A 55 -12.15 8.02 5.15
CA LYS A 55 -13.43 8.30 5.81
C LYS A 55 -14.46 7.25 5.44
N TYR A 56 -15.23 6.82 6.44
CA TYR A 56 -16.40 5.99 6.19
C TYR A 56 -17.40 6.77 5.32
N PRO A 57 -18.00 6.15 4.29
CA PRO A 57 -18.99 6.82 3.45
C PRO A 57 -20.17 7.28 4.29
N SER A 58 -20.52 8.56 4.16
CA SER A 58 -21.68 9.13 4.84
C SER A 58 -22.96 8.44 4.37
N ILE A 59 -23.88 8.22 5.30
CA ILE A 59 -25.21 7.70 4.97
C ILE A 59 -25.86 8.71 4.01
N PRO A 60 -26.31 8.29 2.82
CA PRO A 60 -26.94 9.20 1.89
C PRO A 60 -28.20 9.79 2.52
N ASP A 61 -28.37 11.10 2.41
CA ASP A 61 -29.63 11.73 2.80
C ASP A 61 -30.67 11.44 1.72
N ILE A 62 -31.44 10.38 1.97
CA ILE A 62 -32.48 9.89 1.05
C ILE A 62 -33.73 10.79 1.09
N TYR A 63 -33.79 11.72 2.04
CA TYR A 63 -34.97 12.56 2.28
C TYR A 63 -34.83 13.97 1.70
N ASP A 64 -33.62 14.50 1.52
CA ASP A 64 -33.43 15.85 0.96
C ASP A 64 -33.63 15.91 -0.57
N ALA A 65 -33.50 14.78 -1.28
CA ALA A 65 -33.87 14.70 -2.71
C ALA A 65 -35.39 14.84 -2.96
N ASN A 66 -36.21 14.87 -1.89
CA ASN A 66 -37.67 15.00 -1.93
C ASN A 66 -38.19 16.16 -1.08
N SER A 67 -37.41 17.24 -0.88
CA SER A 67 -37.87 18.49 -0.25
C SER A 67 -38.83 19.31 -1.15
N GLY A 68 -39.77 18.61 -1.79
CA GLY A 68 -40.98 19.12 -2.43
C GLY A 68 -42.15 18.19 -2.11
N ALA A 69 -42.69 18.33 -0.90
CA ALA A 69 -44.01 17.88 -0.44
C ALA A 69 -44.70 16.79 -1.28
N VAL A 70 -44.34 15.52 -1.09
CA VAL A 70 -45.15 14.39 -1.61
C VAL A 70 -45.88 13.73 -0.43
N PRO A 71 -47.22 13.64 -0.44
CA PRO A 71 -47.99 13.03 0.64
C PRO A 71 -47.60 11.57 0.85
N SER A 72 -47.61 11.16 2.12
CA SER A 72 -47.07 9.93 2.70
C SER A 72 -47.64 8.58 2.19
N GLY A 73 -48.27 8.51 1.01
CA GLY A 73 -48.95 7.32 0.51
C GLY A 73 -48.52 6.82 -0.87
N THR A 74 -47.74 7.58 -1.65
CA THR A 74 -47.40 7.16 -3.02
C THR A 74 -46.02 7.66 -3.42
N LEU A 75 -44.97 6.99 -2.93
CA LEU A 75 -43.66 7.11 -3.57
C LEU A 75 -43.81 6.69 -5.04
N ASP A 76 -43.60 7.63 -5.95
CA ASP A 76 -43.63 7.38 -7.38
C ASP A 76 -42.60 6.29 -7.75
N GLU A 77 -42.86 5.48 -8.77
CA GLU A 77 -41.93 4.41 -9.17
C GLU A 77 -40.54 4.95 -9.48
N ARG A 78 -40.46 6.17 -10.01
CA ARG A 78 -39.21 6.90 -10.23
C ARG A 78 -38.46 7.22 -8.94
N GLN A 79 -39.17 7.64 -7.88
CA GLN A 79 -38.57 7.90 -6.57
C GLN A 79 -38.04 6.60 -5.96
N LYS A 80 -38.80 5.51 -6.02
CA LYS A 80 -38.34 4.19 -5.55
C LYS A 80 -37.10 3.69 -6.32
N LEU A 81 -36.98 4.00 -7.61
CA LEU A 81 -35.78 3.67 -8.39
C LEU A 81 -34.58 4.54 -8.00
N SER A 82 -34.79 5.84 -7.74
CA SER A 82 -33.73 6.74 -7.29
C SER A 82 -33.17 6.33 -5.91
N ILE A 83 -34.04 5.97 -4.96
CA ILE A 83 -33.64 5.46 -3.63
C ILE A 83 -32.80 4.20 -3.79
N ARG A 84 -33.29 3.22 -4.55
CA ARG A 84 -32.57 1.95 -4.81
C ARG A 84 -31.23 2.15 -5.53
N PHE A 85 -31.07 3.21 -6.30
CA PHE A 85 -29.80 3.55 -6.94
C PHE A 85 -28.83 4.14 -5.92
N VAL A 86 -29.29 5.07 -5.08
CA VAL A 86 -28.50 5.72 -4.03
C VAL A 86 -28.04 4.70 -2.97
N GLU A 87 -28.91 3.79 -2.54
CA GLU A 87 -28.55 2.70 -1.62
C GLU A 87 -27.47 1.78 -2.22
N ARG A 88 -27.62 1.38 -3.49
CA ARG A 88 -26.62 0.57 -4.20
C ARG A 88 -25.27 1.28 -4.30
N GLN A 89 -25.29 2.59 -4.55
CA GLN A 89 -24.07 3.38 -4.61
C GLN A 89 -23.39 3.45 -3.24
N TRP A 90 -24.15 3.70 -2.17
CA TRP A 90 -23.65 3.71 -0.80
C TRP A 90 -23.07 2.36 -0.39
N GLU A 91 -23.77 1.25 -0.67
CA GLU A 91 -23.29 -0.10 -0.37
C GLU A 91 -21.96 -0.39 -1.10
N HIS A 92 -21.87 0.00 -2.37
CA HIS A 92 -20.64 -0.12 -3.14
C HIS A 92 -19.49 0.73 -2.57
N ASP A 93 -19.78 1.94 -2.10
CA ASP A 93 -18.78 2.81 -1.47
C ASP A 93 -18.34 2.29 -0.09
N CYS A 94 -19.26 1.70 0.69
CA CYS A 94 -18.96 0.95 1.91
C CYS A 94 -18.01 -0.21 1.64
N LYS A 95 -18.29 -1.00 0.60
CA LYS A 95 -17.44 -2.12 0.20
C LYS A 95 -16.04 -1.66 -0.19
N LYS A 96 -15.92 -0.60 -0.98
CA LYS A 96 -14.61 0.01 -1.33
C LYS A 96 -13.85 0.50 -0.09
N TYR A 97 -14.55 1.11 0.86
CA TYR A 97 -13.95 1.53 2.12
C TYR A 97 -13.39 0.33 2.91
N GLU A 98 -14.14 -0.76 3.01
CA GLU A 98 -13.68 -1.97 3.67
C GLU A 98 -12.48 -2.61 2.98
N GLU A 99 -12.50 -2.70 1.65
CA GLU A 99 -11.40 -3.23 0.84
C GLU A 99 -10.11 -2.43 1.07
N LYS A 100 -10.19 -1.09 1.01
CA LYS A 100 -9.05 -0.21 1.30
C LYS A 100 -8.56 -0.38 2.74
N THR A 101 -9.46 -0.44 3.72
CA THR A 101 -9.10 -0.64 5.12
C THR A 101 -8.38 -1.97 5.34
N LYS A 102 -8.88 -3.05 4.72
CA LYS A 102 -8.24 -4.37 4.76
C LYS A 102 -6.85 -4.33 4.12
N ALA A 103 -6.71 -3.67 2.98
CA ALA A 103 -5.43 -3.53 2.30
C ALA A 103 -4.40 -2.72 3.12
N ILE A 104 -4.81 -1.63 3.79
CA ILE A 104 -3.93 -0.85 4.68
C ILE A 104 -3.43 -1.71 5.84
N LYS A 105 -4.32 -2.48 6.48
CA LYS A 105 -3.94 -3.40 7.56
C LYS A 105 -2.99 -4.49 7.07
N ALA A 106 -3.29 -5.10 5.92
CA ALA A 106 -2.43 -6.11 5.31
C ALA A 106 -1.04 -5.56 4.98
N LEU A 107 -0.96 -4.32 4.47
CA LEU A 107 0.30 -3.65 4.22
C LEU A 107 1.10 -3.43 5.50
N GLY A 108 0.45 -3.00 6.59
CA GLY A 108 1.09 -2.88 7.89
C GLY A 108 1.69 -4.21 8.37
N SER A 109 0.94 -5.30 8.26
CA SER A 109 1.44 -6.65 8.59
C SER A 109 2.60 -7.08 7.68
N GLN A 110 2.54 -6.77 6.39
CA GLN A 110 3.61 -7.09 5.45
C GLN A 110 4.89 -6.28 5.72
N ILE A 111 4.75 -4.98 6.04
CA ILE A 111 5.87 -4.14 6.45
C ILE A 111 6.54 -4.80 7.65
N ILE A 112 5.81 -5.00 8.76
CA ILE A 112 6.37 -5.57 10.00
C ILE A 112 6.98 -6.95 9.77
N GLY A 113 6.32 -7.84 9.03
CA GLY A 113 6.83 -9.18 8.72
C GLY A 113 8.06 -9.21 7.81
N SER A 114 8.35 -8.11 7.11
CA SER A 114 9.55 -7.95 6.28
C SER A 114 10.70 -7.24 6.99
N LEU A 115 10.52 -6.82 8.25
CA LEU A 115 11.56 -6.23 9.09
C LEU A 115 12.27 -7.32 9.91
N LEU A 116 13.53 -7.07 10.26
CA LEU A 116 14.21 -7.86 11.29
C LEU A 116 13.65 -7.54 12.69
N ILE A 117 13.65 -8.53 13.58
CA ILE A 117 13.19 -8.41 14.97
C ILE A 117 13.85 -7.23 15.69
N ASP A 118 15.14 -6.99 15.45
CA ASP A 118 15.89 -5.87 16.04
C ASP A 118 15.26 -4.51 15.71
N LEU A 119 14.58 -4.39 14.57
CA LEU A 119 13.91 -3.15 14.16
C LEU A 119 12.57 -2.95 14.86
N MET A 120 11.96 -4.00 15.40
CA MET A 120 10.67 -3.92 16.10
C MET A 120 10.79 -3.12 17.39
N GLN A 121 11.93 -3.21 18.09
CA GLN A 121 12.20 -2.41 19.30
C GLN A 121 12.21 -0.90 19.03
N PHE A 122 12.46 -0.49 17.79
CA PHE A 122 12.48 0.93 17.41
C PHE A 122 11.12 1.46 16.97
N LEU A 123 10.11 0.60 16.81
CA LEU A 123 8.78 0.96 16.33
C LEU A 123 7.79 1.27 17.46
N GLU A 124 8.26 1.57 18.67
CA GLU A 124 7.40 1.92 19.82
C GLU A 124 6.39 3.05 19.51
N GLY A 125 5.15 2.87 19.95
CA GLY A 125 4.07 3.85 19.78
C GLY A 125 3.13 3.53 18.61
N ASP A 126 2.79 4.53 17.79
CA ASP A 126 1.83 4.36 16.70
C ASP A 126 2.37 3.44 15.59
N HIS A 127 1.61 2.39 15.30
CA HIS A 127 1.91 1.38 14.30
C HIS A 127 1.14 1.58 12.98
N SER A 128 0.61 2.79 12.74
CA SER A 128 0.08 3.15 11.44
C SER A 128 1.14 2.93 10.35
N PRO A 129 0.81 2.30 9.20
CA PRO A 129 1.76 2.03 8.12
C PRO A 129 2.51 3.29 7.66
N HIS A 130 1.85 4.44 7.63
CA HIS A 130 2.46 5.72 7.30
C HIS A 130 3.58 6.11 8.30
N VAL A 131 3.29 6.04 9.61
CA VAL A 131 4.24 6.39 10.67
C VAL A 131 5.44 5.43 10.67
N ILE A 132 5.20 4.14 10.47
CA ILE A 132 6.25 3.13 10.33
C ILE A 132 7.15 3.47 9.14
N LEU A 133 6.58 3.72 7.96
CA LEU A 133 7.35 4.07 6.76
C LEU A 133 8.15 5.35 6.94
N LEU A 134 7.58 6.38 7.58
CA LEU A 134 8.27 7.64 7.87
C LEU A 134 9.48 7.43 8.79
N ARG A 135 9.33 6.63 9.85
CA ARG A 135 10.42 6.30 10.78
C ARG A 135 11.52 5.51 10.09
N LEU A 136 11.15 4.50 9.30
CA LEU A 136 12.11 3.71 8.54
C LEU A 136 12.84 4.57 7.51
N LYS A 137 12.14 5.49 6.81
CA LYS A 137 12.74 6.43 5.86
C LYS A 137 13.82 7.29 6.53
N ARG A 138 13.54 7.85 7.71
CA ARG A 138 14.51 8.68 8.44
C ARG A 138 15.82 7.95 8.77
N ARG A 139 15.79 6.63 8.93
CA ARG A 139 16.94 5.83 9.37
C ARG A 139 17.66 5.12 8.23
N PHE A 140 16.91 4.59 7.27
CA PHE A 140 17.43 3.70 6.23
C PHE A 140 17.49 4.35 4.86
N ALA A 141 16.74 5.44 4.61
CA ALA A 141 16.88 6.15 3.36
C ALA A 141 18.32 6.68 3.26
N PRO A 142 19.06 6.36 2.20
CA PRO A 142 20.36 6.95 1.99
C PRO A 142 20.18 8.46 1.93
N VAL A 143 20.92 9.18 2.78
CA VAL A 143 21.14 10.62 2.58
C VAL A 143 21.60 10.79 1.14
N GLU A 144 21.07 11.77 0.38
CA GLU A 144 21.30 11.94 -1.07
C GLU A 144 22.77 11.69 -1.48
N ARG A 145 23.72 12.15 -0.66
CA ARG A 145 25.17 11.94 -0.79
C ARG A 145 25.62 10.46 -0.77
N SER A 146 25.04 9.63 0.08
CA SER A 146 25.30 8.19 0.15
C SER A 146 24.77 7.47 -1.10
N ARG A 147 23.65 7.94 -1.67
CA ARG A 147 23.07 7.40 -2.89
C ARG A 147 23.98 7.63 -4.09
N GLU A 148 24.55 8.83 -4.21
CA GLU A 148 25.57 9.13 -5.22
C GLU A 148 26.80 8.24 -5.09
N LEU A 149 27.32 8.06 -3.86
CA LEU A 149 28.48 7.20 -3.60
C LEU A 149 28.19 5.73 -3.91
N ASP A 150 26.99 5.23 -3.61
CA ASP A 150 26.57 3.87 -3.92
C ASP A 150 26.43 3.64 -5.43
N ILE A 151 25.85 4.60 -6.16
CA ILE A 151 25.77 4.55 -7.63
C ILE A 151 27.18 4.52 -8.24
N LEU A 152 28.08 5.39 -7.75
CA LEU A 152 29.48 5.42 -8.19
C LEU A 152 30.21 4.10 -7.87
N THR A 153 29.94 3.51 -6.71
CA THR A 153 30.55 2.23 -6.30
C THR A 153 30.03 1.07 -7.15
N ARG A 154 28.71 1.01 -7.38
CA ARG A 154 28.08 0.01 -8.27
C ARG A 154 28.61 0.16 -9.70
N TRP A 155 28.68 1.38 -10.22
CA TRP A 155 29.24 1.65 -11.55
C TRP A 155 30.71 1.21 -11.63
N LYS A 156 31.54 1.56 -10.64
CA LYS A 156 32.94 1.12 -10.56
C LYS A 156 33.09 -0.40 -10.51
N ASN A 157 32.21 -1.10 -9.81
CA ASN A 157 32.26 -2.56 -9.73
C ASN A 157 31.86 -3.22 -11.06
N ILE A 158 30.84 -2.69 -11.73
CA ILE A 158 30.41 -3.18 -13.05
C ILE A 158 31.48 -2.88 -14.12
N SER A 159 32.15 -1.73 -14.04
CA SER A 159 33.24 -1.38 -14.96
C SER A 159 34.53 -2.16 -14.71
N LYS A 160 34.71 -2.72 -13.50
CA LYS A 160 35.89 -3.52 -13.11
C LYS A 160 35.76 -5.01 -13.40
N THR A 161 34.56 -5.52 -13.65
CA THR A 161 34.34 -6.89 -14.13
C THR A 161 34.36 -6.89 -15.66
N PRO A 162 35.49 -7.15 -16.33
CA PRO A 162 35.50 -7.27 -17.78
C PRO A 162 34.59 -8.43 -18.19
N LYS A 163 33.71 -8.21 -19.17
CA LYS A 163 32.96 -9.28 -19.83
C LYS A 163 33.96 -10.19 -20.54
N THR A 164 34.34 -11.29 -19.90
CA THR A 164 34.95 -12.44 -20.58
C THR A 164 33.85 -13.12 -21.39
N TYR A 165 33.87 -12.88 -22.70
CA TYR A 165 33.14 -13.67 -23.70
C TYR A 165 33.93 -14.93 -24.06
#